data_AF-A0A521ISN6-F1
#
_entry.id   AF-A0A521ISN6-F1
#
_cell.length_a   1.000
_cell.length_b   1.000
_cell.length_c   1.000
_cell.angle_alpha   90.00
_cell.angle_beta   90.00
_cell.angle_gamma   90.00
#
_symmetry.space_group_name_H-M   'P 1'
#
loop_
_entity.id
_entity.type
_entity.pdbx_description
1 polymer ?
#
loop_
_entity_poly.entity_id
_entity_poly.type
_entity_poly.pdbx_seq_one_letter_code
_entity_poly.pdbx_strand_id
1 'polypeptide(L)'
;MLKKRKRREVTFKQELVDQDIILSVRHLKQFFTSGRGANKLRTKAVHDISFDIKKGEVFGLVGESGCGKTTTGRSIIKLYDVTSGSIYFKGYRINAGSRWNEKEIKWKTIRTRREIKRLRKVLRADIKREKAELKQQIKDAELDILARSSPELAAAKREFAALLVTIRERKNTFATDEYNYKTKVRDLKQALKEELRDRSDDSQDDNDIIVAEINKKYEGQLKRETSKFEKLKKAFVKDHDKDSKRVLELKAVIKAGEKNLPPTVKEELAAETKVFAAKAKEAYDLRV
;
A
#
# COMPACT_ATOMS: atom_id res chain seq x y z
N MET A 1 -2.70 36.26 -17.99
CA MET A 1 -3.94 35.46 -17.76
C MET A 1 -4.07 35.11 -16.27
N LEU A 2 -4.94 35.80 -15.53
CA LEU A 2 -5.21 35.46 -14.13
C LEU A 2 -5.93 34.09 -14.06
N LYS A 3 -5.33 33.11 -13.38
CA LYS A 3 -5.99 31.85 -13.04
C LYS A 3 -7.26 32.14 -12.23
N LYS A 4 -8.44 31.92 -12.83
CA LYS A 4 -9.74 31.98 -12.14
C LYS A 4 -9.65 31.09 -10.88
N ARG A 5 -9.71 31.71 -9.69
CA ARG A 5 -9.82 30.99 -8.41
C ARG A 5 -11.07 30.12 -8.47
N LYS A 6 -10.89 28.80 -8.36
CA LYS A 6 -11.97 27.80 -8.24
C LYS A 6 -12.95 28.29 -7.16
N ARG A 7 -14.20 28.61 -7.53
CA ARG A 7 -15.24 29.02 -6.57
C ARG A 7 -15.33 27.93 -5.50
N ARG A 8 -15.17 28.29 -4.23
CA ARG A 8 -15.32 27.35 -3.11
C ARG A 8 -16.78 26.90 -3.09
N GLU A 9 -17.04 25.63 -3.37
CA GLU A 9 -18.36 25.04 -3.19
C GLU A 9 -18.79 25.20 -1.73
N VAL A 10 -19.97 25.77 -1.51
CA VAL A 10 -20.56 25.91 -0.19
C VAL A 10 -21.05 24.54 0.25
N THR A 11 -20.62 24.07 1.43
CA THR A 11 -21.07 22.78 1.96
C THR A 11 -22.58 22.80 2.18
N PHE A 12 -23.30 21.87 1.56
CA PHE A 12 -24.74 21.69 1.71
C PHE A 12 -25.04 20.34 2.38
N LYS A 13 -26.03 20.30 3.27
CA LYS A 13 -26.45 19.11 4.01
C LYS A 13 -27.93 18.84 3.76
N GLN A 14 -28.21 17.83 2.92
CA GLN A 14 -29.57 17.41 2.57
C GLN A 14 -30.36 16.93 3.82
N GLU A 15 -29.71 16.19 4.71
CA GLU A 15 -30.28 15.70 5.98
C GLU A 15 -30.95 16.78 6.85
N LEU A 16 -30.47 18.02 6.80
CA LEU A 16 -31.07 19.13 7.56
C LEU A 16 -32.38 19.62 6.93
N VAL A 17 -32.46 19.56 5.60
CA VAL A 17 -33.67 19.93 4.85
C VAL A 17 -34.73 18.85 5.04
N ASP A 18 -34.33 17.59 4.97
CA ASP A 18 -35.24 16.45 5.12
C ASP A 18 -35.88 16.37 6.52
N GLN A 19 -35.23 16.96 7.54
CA GLN A 19 -35.71 17.03 8.91
C GLN A 19 -36.43 18.36 9.26
N ASP A 20 -36.71 19.19 8.25
CA ASP A 20 -37.29 20.53 8.40
C ASP A 20 -36.50 21.48 9.31
N ILE A 21 -35.18 21.27 9.44
CA ILE A 21 -34.29 22.13 10.23
C ILE A 21 -33.89 23.35 9.41
N ILE A 22 -34.33 24.54 9.82
CA ILE A 22 -33.97 25.80 9.17
C ILE A 22 -32.61 26.31 9.66
N LEU A 23 -32.33 26.25 10.95
CA LEU A 23 -31.05 26.67 11.51
C LEU A 23 -30.43 25.51 12.30
N SER A 24 -29.20 25.15 11.96
CA SER A 24 -28.44 24.14 12.70
C SER A 24 -27.11 24.72 13.15
N VAL A 25 -26.93 24.87 14.46
CA VAL A 25 -25.67 25.27 15.09
C VAL A 25 -24.97 24.01 15.64
N ARG A 26 -23.70 23.83 15.31
CA ARG A 26 -22.91 22.66 15.75
C ARG A 26 -21.57 23.10 16.32
N HIS A 27 -21.30 22.71 17.56
CA HIS A 27 -20.05 22.92 18.29
C HIS A 27 -19.53 24.36 18.20
N LEU A 28 -20.45 25.33 18.28
CA LEU A 28 -20.12 26.74 18.13
C LEU A 28 -19.25 27.19 19.30
N LYS A 29 -18.07 27.72 18.98
CA LYS A 29 -17.19 28.38 19.95
C LYS A 29 -16.89 29.77 19.44
N GLN A 30 -17.07 30.77 20.29
CA GLN A 30 -16.69 32.14 20.02
C GLN A 30 -15.88 32.68 21.18
N PHE A 31 -14.58 32.88 20.94
CA PHE A 31 -13.66 33.40 21.93
C PHE A 31 -13.08 34.72 21.44
N PHE A 32 -13.10 35.72 22.31
CA PHE A 32 -12.47 37.01 22.04
C PHE A 32 -11.09 37.04 22.67
N THR A 33 -10.16 37.69 22.00
CA THR A 33 -8.81 37.87 22.53
C THR A 33 -8.51 39.35 22.71
N SER A 34 -8.10 39.73 23.91
CA SER A 34 -7.68 41.08 24.27
C SER A 34 -6.22 41.06 24.75
N GLY A 35 -5.51 42.19 24.58
CA GLY A 35 -4.09 42.32 24.90
C GLY A 35 -3.12 42.01 23.74
N ARG A 36 -1.83 42.25 23.97
CA ARG A 36 -0.72 42.02 23.01
C ARG A 36 0.37 41.16 23.65
N GLY A 37 1.10 40.40 22.83
CA GLY A 37 2.24 39.60 23.27
C GLY A 37 1.87 38.43 24.21
N ALA A 38 2.74 38.15 25.17
CA ALA A 38 2.57 37.05 26.14
C ALA A 38 1.35 37.23 27.08
N ASN A 39 0.83 38.44 27.23
CA ASN A 39 -0.31 38.77 28.11
C ASN A 39 -1.67 38.71 27.39
N LYS A 40 -1.80 37.88 26.36
CA LYS A 40 -3.03 37.75 25.58
C LYS A 40 -4.10 37.00 26.36
N LEU A 41 -5.11 37.72 26.84
CA LEU A 41 -6.26 37.14 27.52
C LEU A 41 -7.25 36.60 26.49
N ARG A 42 -7.82 35.41 26.77
CA ARG A 42 -8.80 34.75 25.91
C ARG A 42 -10.11 34.55 26.66
N THR A 43 -11.08 35.40 26.38
CA THR A 43 -12.42 35.32 26.97
C THR A 43 -13.29 34.36 26.18
N LYS A 44 -13.79 33.32 26.86
CA LYS A 44 -14.66 32.31 26.26
C LYS A 44 -16.12 32.77 26.28
N ALA A 45 -16.53 33.58 25.31
CA ALA A 45 -17.89 34.13 25.28
C ALA A 45 -18.98 33.12 24.86
N VAL A 46 -18.63 32.12 24.04
CA VAL A 46 -19.48 30.96 23.74
C VAL A 46 -18.59 29.72 23.67
N HIS A 47 -18.96 28.64 24.36
CA HIS A 47 -18.13 27.45 24.45
C HIS A 47 -18.93 26.16 24.19
N ASP A 48 -18.91 25.73 22.93
CA ASP A 48 -19.36 24.40 22.49
C ASP A 48 -20.87 24.17 22.51
N ILE A 49 -21.63 25.14 21.99
CA ILE A 49 -23.08 24.99 21.92
C ILE A 49 -23.52 24.36 20.60
N SER A 50 -24.55 23.52 20.67
CA SER A 50 -25.19 22.89 19.52
C SER A 50 -26.70 22.88 19.73
N PHE A 51 -27.45 23.29 18.72
CA PHE A 51 -28.92 23.24 18.73
C PHE A 51 -29.45 23.33 17.30
N ASP A 52 -30.71 22.92 17.14
CA ASP A 52 -31.46 23.00 15.89
C ASP A 52 -32.71 23.85 16.10
N ILE A 53 -33.13 24.55 15.06
CA ILE A 53 -34.40 25.27 14.99
C ILE A 53 -35.12 24.79 13.74
N LYS A 54 -36.29 24.18 13.93
CA LYS A 54 -37.16 23.71 12.86
C LYS A 54 -37.96 24.83 12.23
N LYS A 55 -38.49 24.57 11.04
CA LYS A 55 -39.43 25.48 10.37
C LYS A 55 -40.68 25.68 11.23
N GLY A 56 -41.02 26.95 11.50
CA GLY A 56 -42.17 27.32 12.34
C GLY A 56 -41.91 27.25 13.85
N GLU A 57 -40.71 26.87 14.29
CA GLU A 57 -40.36 26.82 15.71
C GLU A 57 -39.98 28.21 16.24
N VAL A 58 -40.47 28.55 17.44
CA VAL A 58 -40.04 29.73 18.20
C VAL A 58 -38.99 29.28 19.22
N PHE A 59 -37.73 29.66 19.00
CA PHE A 59 -36.62 29.35 19.89
C PHE A 59 -36.25 30.56 20.76
N GLY A 60 -36.35 30.40 22.09
CA GLY A 60 -35.95 31.42 23.07
C GLY A 60 -34.58 31.14 23.68
N LEU A 61 -33.66 32.11 23.62
CA LEU A 61 -32.35 32.02 24.27
C LEU A 61 -32.28 32.95 25.49
N VAL A 62 -32.39 32.38 26.69
CA VAL A 62 -32.42 33.11 27.97
C VAL A 62 -31.17 32.84 28.83
N GLY A 63 -30.90 33.71 29.80
CA GLY A 63 -29.78 33.56 30.74
C GLY A 63 -29.33 34.89 31.33
N GLU A 64 -28.38 34.86 32.27
CA GLU A 64 -27.84 36.04 32.96
C GLU A 64 -27.05 36.99 32.05
N SER A 65 -26.79 38.22 32.52
CA SER A 65 -25.91 39.15 31.82
C SER A 65 -24.53 38.53 31.60
N GLY A 66 -23.99 38.62 30.39
CA GLY A 66 -22.68 38.06 30.07
C GLY A 66 -22.64 36.57 29.70
N CYS A 67 -23.75 35.82 29.73
CA CYS A 67 -23.75 34.38 29.43
C CYS A 67 -23.56 34.01 27.94
N GLY A 68 -23.42 34.99 27.03
CA GLY A 68 -23.10 34.75 25.62
C GLY A 68 -24.29 34.75 24.64
N LYS A 69 -25.49 35.19 25.05
CA LYS A 69 -26.68 35.27 24.16
C LYS A 69 -26.44 36.13 22.92
N THR A 70 -26.05 37.39 23.13
CA THR A 70 -25.76 38.34 22.04
C THR A 70 -24.61 37.85 21.17
N THR A 71 -23.59 37.24 21.77
CA THR A 71 -22.46 36.66 21.04
C THR A 71 -22.92 35.51 20.14
N THR A 72 -23.78 34.62 20.63
CA THR A 72 -24.37 33.52 19.85
C THR A 72 -25.19 34.05 18.69
N GLY A 73 -26.09 35.00 18.93
CA GLY A 73 -26.88 35.64 17.88
C GLY A 73 -26.01 36.28 16.80
N ARG A 74 -25.02 37.09 17.19
CA ARG A 74 -24.06 37.73 16.27
C ARG A 74 -23.23 36.72 15.47
N SER A 75 -22.86 35.59 16.06
CA SER A 75 -22.19 34.49 15.36
C SER A 75 -23.07 33.84 14.30
N ILE A 76 -24.37 33.66 14.58
CA ILE A 76 -25.35 33.09 13.65
C ILE A 76 -25.53 33.98 12.41
N ILE A 77 -25.72 35.29 12.62
CA ILE A 77 -25.87 36.26 11.53
C ILE A 77 -24.54 36.71 10.91
N LYS A 78 -23.45 36.00 11.22
CA LYS A 78 -22.11 36.19 10.61
C LYS A 78 -21.48 37.56 10.87
N LEU A 79 -21.85 38.23 11.97
CA LEU A 79 -21.14 39.43 12.41
C LEU A 79 -19.79 39.09 13.07
N TYR A 80 -19.63 37.85 13.54
CA TYR A 80 -18.36 37.33 14.01
C TYR A 80 -17.89 36.13 13.20
N ASP A 81 -16.59 36.13 12.87
CA ASP A 81 -15.89 34.93 12.45
C ASP A 81 -15.77 33.98 13.63
N VAL A 82 -16.52 32.89 13.58
CA VAL A 82 -16.59 31.96 14.71
C VAL A 82 -15.24 31.31 14.95
N THR A 83 -14.85 31.12 16.20
CA THR A 83 -13.56 30.49 16.52
C THR A 83 -13.54 29.00 16.13
N SER A 84 -14.69 28.32 16.26
CA SER A 84 -14.87 26.91 15.94
C SER A 84 -16.35 26.61 15.63
N GLY A 85 -16.60 25.45 15.05
CA GLY A 85 -17.94 24.94 14.79
C GLY A 85 -18.45 25.28 13.40
N SER A 86 -19.75 25.04 13.19
CA SER A 86 -20.44 25.31 11.94
C SER A 86 -21.87 25.74 12.18
N ILE A 87 -22.33 26.68 11.35
CA ILE A 87 -23.70 27.16 11.34
C ILE A 87 -24.26 26.92 9.94
N TYR A 88 -25.39 26.24 9.87
CA TYR A 88 -26.13 25.95 8.65
C TYR A 88 -27.46 26.70 8.67
N PHE A 89 -27.84 27.26 7.53
CA PHE A 89 -29.13 27.89 7.30
C PHE A 89 -29.75 27.29 6.04
N LYS A 90 -30.94 26.70 6.16
CA LYS A 90 -31.65 26.00 5.07
C LYS A 90 -30.75 24.98 4.36
N GLY A 91 -30.03 24.16 5.13
CA GLY A 91 -29.08 23.17 4.62
C GLY A 91 -27.73 23.72 4.14
N TYR A 92 -27.60 25.02 3.88
CA TYR A 92 -26.33 25.63 3.44
C TYR A 92 -25.47 26.06 4.62
N ARG A 93 -24.18 25.70 4.59
CA ARG A 93 -23.22 26.17 5.58
C ARG A 93 -22.96 27.66 5.39
N ILE A 94 -23.40 28.48 6.32
CA ILE A 94 -23.21 29.92 6.27
C ILE A 94 -21.93 30.34 7.01
N ASN A 95 -21.69 29.84 8.23
CA ASN A 95 -20.54 30.24 9.02
C ASN A 95 -19.77 29.03 9.54
N ALA A 96 -18.46 29.18 9.73
CA ALA A 96 -17.58 28.07 9.99
C ALA A 96 -16.27 28.53 10.62
N GLY A 97 -15.86 27.89 11.72
CA GLY A 97 -14.64 28.30 12.38
C GLY A 97 -13.38 27.91 11.62
N SER A 98 -12.47 28.87 11.45
CA SER A 98 -11.20 28.70 10.73
C SER A 98 -10.31 27.63 11.38
N ARG A 99 -10.26 27.59 12.72
CA ARG A 99 -9.32 26.77 13.49
C ARG A 99 -9.60 25.26 13.45
N TRP A 100 -10.86 24.86 13.27
CA TRP A 100 -11.25 23.45 13.06
C TRP A 100 -11.27 23.07 11.58
N ASN A 101 -11.63 24.00 10.69
CA ASN A 101 -11.62 23.76 9.26
C ASN A 101 -10.22 23.44 8.72
N GLU A 102 -9.14 24.08 9.20
CA GLU A 102 -7.79 23.76 8.72
C GLU A 102 -7.33 22.34 9.07
N LYS A 103 -7.61 21.89 10.31
CA LYS A 103 -7.28 20.52 10.74
C LYS A 103 -8.14 19.49 10.02
N GLU A 104 -9.44 19.72 9.90
CA GLU A 104 -10.36 18.86 9.14
C GLU A 104 -9.97 18.76 7.66
N ILE A 105 -9.67 19.89 6.99
CA ILE A 105 -9.21 19.93 5.60
C ILE A 105 -7.89 19.15 5.46
N LYS A 106 -6.95 19.33 6.40
CA LYS A 106 -5.69 18.58 6.44
C LYS A 106 -5.95 17.08 6.57
N TRP A 107 -6.77 16.66 7.54
CA TRP A 107 -7.04 15.24 7.79
C TRP A 107 -7.88 14.58 6.70
N LYS A 108 -8.83 15.30 6.09
CA LYS A 108 -9.59 14.83 4.92
C LYS A 108 -8.66 14.64 3.73
N THR A 109 -7.76 15.60 3.48
CA THR A 109 -6.72 15.47 2.43
C THR A 109 -5.82 14.26 2.68
N ILE A 110 -5.37 14.04 3.92
CA ILE A 110 -4.55 12.88 4.28
C ILE A 110 -5.31 11.57 4.04
N ARG A 111 -6.56 11.46 4.50
CA ARG A 111 -7.40 10.27 4.32
C ARG A 111 -7.65 9.98 2.83
N THR A 112 -8.06 10.99 2.07
CA THR A 112 -8.29 10.85 0.62
C THR A 112 -7.01 10.46 -0.11
N ARG A 113 -5.85 11.05 0.22
CA ARG A 113 -4.57 10.65 -0.39
C ARG A 113 -4.20 9.22 -0.06
N ARG A 114 -4.42 8.76 1.17
CA ARG A 114 -4.19 7.36 1.56
C ARG A 114 -5.10 6.42 0.78
N GLU A 115 -6.37 6.77 0.65
CA GLU A 115 -7.34 5.93 -0.07
C GLU A 115 -7.03 5.87 -1.56
N ILE A 116 -6.73 7.00 -2.20
CA ILE A 116 -6.26 7.03 -3.60
C ILE A 116 -5.00 6.18 -3.76
N LYS A 117 -4.05 6.26 -2.82
CA LYS A 117 -2.84 5.43 -2.85
C LYS A 117 -3.18 3.94 -2.74
N ARG A 118 -4.12 3.57 -1.88
CA ARG A 118 -4.60 2.18 -1.71
C ARG A 118 -5.27 1.68 -2.97
N LEU A 119 -6.23 2.41 -3.52
CA LEU A 119 -6.94 2.06 -4.75
C LEU A 119 -5.98 1.91 -5.93
N ARG A 120 -5.03 2.83 -6.09
CA ARG A 120 -3.96 2.72 -7.11
C ARG A 120 -3.10 1.48 -6.93
N LYS A 121 -2.84 1.04 -5.70
CA LYS A 121 -2.06 -0.18 -5.43
C LYS A 121 -2.84 -1.42 -5.86
N VAL A 122 -4.13 -1.48 -5.54
CA VAL A 122 -5.03 -2.59 -5.94
C VAL A 122 -5.16 -2.63 -7.45
N LEU A 123 -5.53 -1.52 -8.09
CA LEU A 123 -5.66 -1.42 -9.55
C LEU A 123 -4.39 -1.86 -10.29
N ARG A 124 -3.20 -1.45 -9.82
CA ARG A 124 -1.93 -1.90 -10.41
C ARG A 124 -1.68 -3.40 -10.24
N ALA A 125 -2.11 -3.99 -9.13
CA ALA A 125 -1.97 -5.42 -8.91
C ALA A 125 -2.89 -6.21 -9.85
N ASP A 126 -4.12 -5.74 -10.04
CA ASP A 126 -5.10 -6.39 -10.92
C ASP A 126 -4.68 -6.29 -12.40
N ILE A 127 -4.27 -5.09 -12.86
CA ILE A 127 -3.71 -4.91 -14.21
C ILE A 127 -2.49 -5.82 -14.42
N LYS A 128 -1.65 -6.00 -13.40
CA LYS A 128 -0.47 -6.87 -13.50
C LYS A 128 -0.86 -8.35 -13.63
N ARG A 129 -1.90 -8.81 -12.91
CA ARG A 129 -2.40 -10.18 -12.99
C ARG A 129 -2.97 -10.48 -14.36
N GLU A 130 -3.87 -9.64 -14.86
CA GLU A 130 -4.47 -9.82 -16.18
C GLU A 130 -3.45 -9.75 -17.32
N LYS A 131 -2.48 -8.83 -17.25
CA LYS A 131 -1.37 -8.83 -18.22
C LYS A 131 -0.59 -10.14 -18.21
N ALA A 132 -0.44 -10.78 -17.05
CA ALA A 132 0.23 -12.07 -16.96
C ALA A 132 -0.64 -13.19 -17.56
N GLU A 133 -1.96 -13.18 -17.31
CA GLU A 133 -2.92 -14.13 -17.88
C GLU A 133 -2.99 -14.03 -19.41
N LEU A 134 -3.16 -12.82 -19.96
CA LEU A 134 -3.15 -12.58 -21.41
C LEU A 134 -1.83 -13.05 -22.05
N LYS A 135 -0.70 -12.75 -21.40
CA LYS A 135 0.60 -13.21 -21.88
C LYS A 135 0.72 -14.73 -21.88
N GLN A 136 0.08 -15.41 -20.93
CA GLN A 136 0.04 -16.86 -20.89
C GLN A 136 -0.84 -17.42 -22.00
N GLN A 137 -2.04 -16.87 -22.19
CA GLN A 137 -2.93 -17.26 -23.29
C GLN A 137 -2.28 -17.12 -24.67
N ILE A 138 -1.54 -16.03 -24.90
CA ILE A 138 -0.78 -15.85 -26.16
C ILE A 138 0.23 -16.99 -26.35
N LYS A 139 1.02 -17.31 -25.31
CA LYS A 139 2.01 -18.39 -25.40
C LYS A 139 1.37 -19.74 -25.67
N ASP A 140 0.24 -20.01 -25.05
CA ASP A 140 -0.47 -21.28 -25.21
C ASP A 140 -1.02 -21.40 -26.65
N ALA A 141 -1.62 -20.33 -27.18
CA ALA A 141 -2.06 -20.27 -28.58
C ALA A 141 -0.90 -20.38 -29.58
N GLU A 142 0.24 -19.70 -29.33
CA GLU A 142 1.45 -19.83 -30.16
C GLU A 142 1.95 -21.28 -30.18
N LEU A 143 1.95 -21.95 -29.03
CA LEU A 143 2.37 -23.36 -28.94
C LEU A 143 1.43 -24.30 -29.69
N ASP A 144 0.12 -24.04 -29.67
CA ASP A 144 -0.86 -24.84 -30.39
C ASP A 144 -0.74 -24.68 -31.90
N ILE A 145 -0.54 -23.46 -32.41
CA ILE A 145 -0.27 -23.19 -33.83
C ILE A 145 1.03 -23.90 -34.27
N LEU A 146 2.09 -23.77 -33.46
CA LEU A 146 3.37 -24.40 -33.75
C LEU A 146 3.29 -25.93 -33.69
N ALA A 147 2.48 -26.51 -32.79
CA ALA A 147 2.34 -27.96 -32.67
C ALA A 147 1.75 -28.60 -33.95
N ARG A 148 0.91 -27.85 -34.69
CA ARG A 148 0.33 -28.32 -35.97
C ARG A 148 1.31 -28.27 -37.13
N SER A 149 2.23 -27.31 -37.12
CA SER A 149 3.10 -27.01 -38.26
C SER A 149 4.55 -27.47 -38.09
N SER A 150 5.05 -27.50 -36.86
CA SER A 150 6.45 -27.81 -36.53
C SER A 150 6.52 -28.40 -35.10
N PRO A 151 6.16 -29.68 -34.93
CA PRO A 151 6.03 -30.30 -33.61
C PRO A 151 7.34 -30.31 -32.82
N GLU A 152 8.49 -30.44 -33.48
CA GLU A 152 9.81 -30.36 -32.84
C GLU A 152 10.08 -28.98 -32.21
N LEU A 153 9.71 -27.90 -32.90
CA LEU A 153 9.85 -26.54 -32.40
C LEU A 153 8.88 -26.26 -31.24
N ALA A 154 7.64 -26.75 -31.34
CA ALA A 154 6.68 -26.66 -30.26
C ALA A 154 7.15 -27.42 -29.02
N ALA A 155 7.70 -28.63 -29.19
CA ALA A 155 8.29 -29.41 -28.10
C ALA A 155 9.48 -28.68 -27.45
N ALA A 156 10.40 -28.14 -28.25
CA ALA A 156 11.54 -27.36 -27.74
C ALA A 156 11.10 -26.12 -26.96
N LYS A 157 10.10 -25.37 -27.45
CA LYS A 157 9.54 -24.21 -26.73
C LYS A 157 8.84 -24.60 -25.43
N ARG A 158 8.11 -25.71 -25.41
CA ARG A 158 7.48 -26.27 -24.19
C ARG A 158 8.53 -26.66 -23.16
N GLU A 159 9.54 -27.41 -23.57
CA GLU A 159 10.63 -27.82 -22.69
C GLU A 159 11.39 -26.61 -22.15
N PHE A 160 11.68 -25.62 -23.00
CA PHE A 160 12.34 -24.39 -22.59
C PHE A 160 11.53 -23.62 -21.55
N ALA A 161 10.22 -23.50 -21.74
CA ALA A 161 9.33 -22.86 -20.77
C ALA A 161 9.31 -23.61 -19.44
N ALA A 162 9.17 -24.94 -19.46
CA ALA A 162 9.19 -25.78 -18.28
C ALA A 162 10.52 -25.67 -17.52
N LEU A 163 11.65 -25.72 -18.25
CA LEU A 163 12.98 -25.56 -17.67
C LEU A 163 13.13 -24.22 -16.96
N LEU A 164 12.69 -23.11 -17.56
CA LEU A 164 12.75 -21.79 -16.92
C LEU A 164 11.92 -21.72 -15.62
N VAL A 165 10.78 -22.42 -15.56
CA VAL A 165 9.97 -22.53 -14.34
C VAL A 165 10.76 -23.26 -13.26
N THR A 166 11.34 -24.43 -13.58
CA THR A 166 12.11 -25.21 -12.60
C THR A 166 13.36 -24.46 -12.11
N ILE A 167 14.07 -23.75 -12.99
CA ILE A 167 15.23 -22.91 -12.62
C ILE A 167 14.79 -21.84 -11.63
N ARG A 168 13.65 -21.19 -11.89
CA ARG A 168 13.11 -20.13 -11.04
C ARG A 168 12.70 -20.67 -9.67
N GLU A 169 12.05 -21.83 -9.61
CA GLU A 169 11.67 -22.48 -8.37
C GLU A 169 12.91 -22.87 -7.55
N ARG A 170 13.88 -23.54 -8.17
CA ARG A 170 15.16 -23.89 -7.51
C ARG A 170 15.88 -22.65 -6.97
N LYS A 171 15.90 -21.53 -7.71
CA LYS A 171 16.44 -20.25 -7.23
C LYS A 171 15.71 -19.70 -6.01
N ASN A 172 14.37 -19.76 -5.99
CA ASN A 172 13.58 -19.31 -4.84
C ASN A 172 13.81 -20.18 -3.61
N THR A 173 13.83 -21.50 -3.79
CA THR A 173 14.12 -22.46 -2.72
C THR A 173 15.51 -22.20 -2.13
N PHE A 174 16.53 -22.07 -2.98
CA PHE A 174 17.89 -21.77 -2.54
C PHE A 174 18.00 -20.44 -1.80
N ALA A 175 17.32 -19.39 -2.26
CA ALA A 175 17.29 -18.10 -1.56
C ALA A 175 16.64 -18.21 -0.17
N THR A 176 15.62 -19.06 -0.04
CA THR A 176 14.95 -19.34 1.24
C THR A 176 15.88 -20.12 2.17
N ASP A 177 16.57 -21.14 1.66
CA ASP A 177 17.57 -21.92 2.42
C ASP A 177 18.72 -21.04 2.90
N GLU A 178 19.21 -20.13 2.06
CA GLU A 178 20.24 -19.16 2.43
C GLU A 178 19.79 -18.21 3.53
N TYR A 179 18.54 -17.71 3.45
CA TYR A 179 17.96 -16.88 4.50
C TYR A 179 17.83 -17.64 5.82
N ASN A 180 17.34 -18.89 5.78
CA ASN A 180 17.18 -19.75 6.94
C ASN A 180 18.53 -20.06 7.59
N TYR A 181 19.56 -20.39 6.79
CA TYR A 181 20.92 -20.59 7.26
C TYR A 181 21.48 -19.35 7.95
N LYS A 182 21.37 -18.17 7.32
CA LYS A 182 21.83 -16.89 7.89
C LYS A 182 21.15 -16.57 9.21
N THR A 183 19.85 -16.85 9.31
CA THR A 183 19.08 -16.65 10.53
C THR A 183 19.53 -17.63 11.61
N LYS A 184 19.66 -18.92 11.29
CA LYS A 184 20.11 -19.93 12.24
C LYS A 184 21.51 -19.64 12.80
N VAL A 185 22.45 -19.21 11.96
CA VAL A 185 23.79 -18.80 12.40
C VAL A 185 23.75 -17.59 13.33
N ARG A 186 22.88 -16.60 13.03
CA ARG A 186 22.68 -15.43 13.89
C ARG A 186 22.14 -15.84 15.27
N ASP A 187 21.11 -16.67 15.28
CA ASP A 187 20.45 -17.12 16.51
C ASP A 187 21.41 -17.95 17.37
N LEU A 188 22.22 -18.82 16.76
CA LEU A 188 23.25 -19.60 17.47
C LEU A 188 24.34 -18.70 18.08
N LYS A 189 24.78 -17.67 17.35
CA LYS A 189 25.76 -16.71 17.87
C LYS A 189 25.18 -15.86 19.00
N GLN A 190 23.91 -15.51 18.91
CA GLN A 190 23.21 -14.76 19.96
C GLN A 190 23.02 -15.62 21.21
N ALA A 191 22.56 -16.86 21.07
CA ALA A 191 22.40 -17.81 22.17
C ALA A 191 23.74 -18.09 22.87
N LEU A 192 24.83 -18.26 22.11
CA LEU A 192 26.18 -18.35 22.67
C LEU A 192 26.52 -17.13 23.53
N LYS A 193 26.24 -15.92 23.03
CA LYS A 193 26.54 -14.68 23.75
C LYS A 193 25.70 -14.52 25.03
N GLU A 194 24.44 -14.94 24.99
CA GLU A 194 23.52 -14.90 26.13
C GLU A 194 23.94 -15.94 27.19
N GLU A 195 24.21 -17.20 26.80
CA GLU A 195 24.63 -18.26 27.71
C GLU A 195 26.00 -17.97 28.37
N LEU A 196 26.90 -17.26 27.69
CA LEU A 196 28.15 -16.78 28.27
C LEU A 196 27.96 -15.60 29.23
N ARG A 197 26.99 -14.72 28.97
CA ARG A 197 26.71 -13.54 29.81
C ARG A 197 26.05 -13.94 31.13
N ASP A 198 25.16 -14.92 31.11
CA ASP A 198 24.45 -15.38 32.30
C ASP A 198 25.37 -16.11 33.31
N ARG A 199 26.60 -16.48 32.90
CA ARG A 199 27.56 -17.22 33.73
C ARG A 199 28.77 -16.42 34.22
N SER A 200 28.91 -15.16 33.79
CA SER A 200 29.98 -14.27 34.28
C SER A 200 29.76 -13.73 35.70
N ASP A 201 28.70 -14.15 36.40
CA ASP A 201 28.34 -13.71 37.76
C ASP A 201 28.72 -14.70 38.88
N ASP A 202 29.21 -15.91 38.56
CA ASP A 202 29.60 -16.95 39.55
C ASP A 202 31.12 -17.21 39.59
N SER A 203 31.61 -17.67 40.75
CA SER A 203 33.01 -17.80 41.21
C SER A 203 34.08 -18.20 40.17
N GLN A 204 35.29 -17.65 40.31
CA GLN A 204 36.36 -17.59 39.30
C GLN A 204 37.04 -18.92 38.92
N ASP A 205 37.03 -19.97 39.74
CA ASP A 205 37.92 -21.14 39.52
C ASP A 205 37.33 -22.26 38.61
N ASP A 206 36.00 -22.37 38.49
CA ASP A 206 35.33 -23.35 37.61
C ASP A 206 34.89 -22.77 36.24
N ASN A 207 35.04 -21.45 36.07
CA ASN A 207 34.41 -20.71 34.97
C ASN A 207 35.06 -21.00 33.60
N ASP A 208 36.37 -21.23 33.56
CA ASP A 208 37.12 -21.48 32.32
C ASP A 208 36.74 -22.82 31.65
N ILE A 209 36.54 -23.88 32.45
CA ILE A 209 36.15 -25.20 31.95
C ILE A 209 34.74 -25.14 31.33
N ILE A 210 33.83 -24.45 32.02
CA ILE A 210 32.43 -24.28 31.59
C ILE A 210 32.36 -23.45 30.30
N VAL A 211 33.09 -22.33 30.24
CA VAL A 211 33.16 -21.48 29.04
C VAL A 211 33.71 -22.26 27.84
N ALA A 212 34.74 -23.09 28.04
CA ALA A 212 35.30 -23.94 26.98
C ALA A 212 34.26 -24.97 26.48
N GLU A 213 33.47 -25.56 27.38
CA GLU A 213 32.44 -26.53 27.02
C GLU A 213 31.29 -25.89 26.24
N ILE A 214 30.82 -24.72 26.66
CA ILE A 214 29.79 -23.93 25.96
C ILE A 214 30.28 -23.56 24.55
N ASN A 215 31.49 -23.04 24.43
CA ASN A 215 32.08 -22.70 23.12
C ASN A 215 32.14 -23.94 22.22
N LYS A 216 32.65 -25.07 22.72
CA LYS A 216 32.74 -26.34 21.98
C LYS A 216 31.36 -26.80 21.47
N LYS A 217 30.32 -26.70 22.30
CA LYS A 217 28.92 -27.00 21.94
C LYS A 217 28.44 -26.15 20.77
N TYR A 218 28.53 -24.82 20.86
CA TYR A 218 28.03 -23.92 19.81
C TYR A 218 28.89 -23.94 18.54
N GLU A 219 30.20 -24.07 18.65
CA GLU A 219 31.08 -24.29 17.49
C GLU A 219 30.72 -25.58 16.75
N GLY A 220 30.44 -26.66 17.49
CA GLY A 220 29.96 -27.92 16.91
C GLY A 220 28.65 -27.74 16.13
N GLN A 221 27.70 -26.98 16.68
CA GLN A 221 26.44 -26.67 15.99
C GLN A 221 26.65 -25.79 14.76
N LEU A 222 27.46 -24.73 14.85
CA LEU A 222 27.80 -23.85 13.74
C LEU A 222 28.50 -24.61 12.61
N LYS A 223 29.43 -25.52 12.92
CA LYS A 223 30.10 -26.38 11.93
C LYS A 223 29.11 -27.28 11.21
N ARG A 224 28.17 -27.90 11.95
CA ARG A 224 27.12 -28.76 11.36
C ARG A 224 26.23 -27.98 10.41
N GLU A 225 25.72 -26.83 10.82
CA GLU A 225 24.85 -26.00 9.97
C GLU A 225 25.59 -25.45 8.74
N THR A 226 26.84 -25.04 8.90
CA THR A 226 27.68 -24.58 7.78
C THR A 226 27.95 -25.72 6.78
N SER A 227 28.27 -26.93 7.26
CA SER A 227 28.47 -28.09 6.39
C SER A 227 27.21 -28.46 5.61
N LYS A 228 26.02 -28.42 6.24
CA LYS A 228 24.75 -28.63 5.56
C LYS A 228 24.52 -27.62 4.44
N PHE A 229 24.73 -26.33 4.73
CA PHE A 229 24.55 -25.27 3.75
C PHE A 229 25.55 -25.36 2.59
N GLU A 230 26.80 -25.72 2.84
CA GLU A 230 27.79 -25.94 1.78
C GLU A 230 27.39 -27.08 0.84
N LYS A 231 26.84 -28.18 1.37
CA LYS A 231 26.33 -29.28 0.54
C LYS A 231 25.20 -28.81 -0.37
N LEU A 232 24.24 -28.04 0.17
CA LEU A 232 23.16 -27.44 -0.62
C LEU A 232 23.70 -26.50 -1.70
N LYS A 233 24.66 -25.64 -1.35
CA LYS A 233 25.30 -24.71 -2.30
C LYS A 233 26.00 -25.45 -3.45
N LYS A 234 26.73 -26.52 -3.14
CA LYS A 234 27.39 -27.35 -4.16
C LYS A 234 26.37 -28.02 -5.10
N ALA A 235 25.29 -28.56 -4.56
CA ALA A 235 24.21 -29.14 -5.36
C ALA A 235 23.55 -28.11 -6.27
N PHE A 236 23.24 -26.92 -5.75
CA PHE A 236 22.66 -25.82 -6.50
C PHE A 236 23.55 -25.35 -7.67
N VAL A 237 24.87 -25.21 -7.46
CA VAL A 237 25.81 -24.84 -8.53
C VAL A 237 25.84 -25.89 -9.63
N LYS A 238 25.90 -27.18 -9.26
CA LYS A 238 25.89 -28.29 -10.22
C LYS A 238 24.62 -28.27 -11.10
N ASP A 239 23.47 -28.07 -10.47
CA ASP A 239 22.19 -27.96 -11.16
C ASP A 239 22.15 -26.73 -12.08
N HIS A 240 22.64 -25.59 -11.61
CA HIS A 240 22.72 -24.36 -12.39
C HIS A 240 23.56 -24.52 -13.66
N ASP A 241 24.70 -25.22 -13.58
CA ASP A 241 25.56 -25.47 -14.73
C ASP A 241 24.87 -26.39 -15.76
N LYS A 242 24.17 -27.43 -15.28
CA LYS A 242 23.38 -28.33 -16.14
C LYS A 242 22.25 -27.57 -16.84
N ASP A 243 21.50 -26.79 -16.08
CA ASP A 243 20.39 -25.97 -16.58
C ASP A 243 20.90 -24.93 -17.60
N SER A 244 22.06 -24.31 -17.35
CA SER A 244 22.66 -23.32 -18.25
C SER A 244 23.03 -23.91 -19.62
N LYS A 245 23.61 -25.12 -19.63
CA LYS A 245 23.89 -25.84 -20.88
C LYS A 245 22.61 -26.16 -21.65
N ARG A 246 21.59 -26.71 -20.97
CA ARG A 246 20.31 -27.07 -21.60
C ARG A 246 19.56 -25.84 -22.14
N VAL A 247 19.61 -24.72 -21.43
CA VAL A 247 19.06 -23.44 -21.89
C VAL A 247 19.72 -22.97 -23.20
N LEU A 248 21.04 -23.14 -23.35
CA LEU A 248 21.76 -22.76 -24.57
C LEU A 248 21.39 -23.67 -25.75
N GLU A 249 21.32 -24.99 -25.52
CA GLU A 249 20.89 -25.97 -26.52
C GLU A 249 19.48 -25.65 -27.04
N LEU A 250 18.51 -25.51 -26.13
CA LEU A 250 17.12 -25.23 -26.49
C LEU A 250 16.98 -23.89 -27.21
N LYS A 251 17.74 -22.85 -26.81
CA LYS A 251 17.76 -21.57 -27.54
C LYS A 251 18.26 -21.73 -28.96
N ALA A 252 19.29 -22.55 -29.18
CA ALA A 252 19.81 -22.79 -30.53
C ALA A 252 18.76 -23.51 -31.41
N VAL A 253 18.11 -24.54 -30.87
CA VAL A 253 17.02 -25.27 -31.56
C VAL A 253 15.86 -24.35 -31.90
N ILE A 254 15.39 -23.56 -30.92
CA ILE A 254 14.28 -22.61 -31.12
C ILE A 254 14.63 -21.59 -32.21
N LYS A 255 15.83 -21.01 -32.16
CA LYS A 255 16.27 -20.01 -33.15
C LYS A 255 16.36 -20.60 -34.56
N ALA A 256 16.84 -21.83 -34.70
CA ALA A 256 16.90 -22.53 -35.98
C ALA A 256 15.49 -22.84 -36.51
N GLY A 257 14.60 -23.35 -35.66
CA GLY A 257 13.21 -23.63 -36.03
C GLY A 257 12.44 -22.37 -36.43
N GLU A 258 12.57 -21.27 -35.68
CA GLU A 258 11.92 -19.99 -35.99
C GLU A 258 12.33 -19.42 -37.36
N LYS A 259 13.59 -19.61 -37.75
CA LYS A 259 14.09 -19.17 -39.06
C LYS A 259 13.40 -19.93 -40.20
N ASN A 260 13.16 -21.22 -40.00
CA ASN A 260 12.64 -22.15 -41.01
C ASN A 260 11.10 -22.23 -41.04
N LEU A 261 10.38 -21.42 -40.26
CA LEU A 261 8.91 -21.41 -40.28
C LEU A 261 8.36 -21.02 -41.67
N PRO A 262 7.32 -21.72 -42.17
CA PRO A 262 6.57 -21.31 -43.34
C PRO A 262 5.97 -19.90 -43.18
N PRO A 263 5.87 -19.11 -44.27
CA PRO A 263 5.28 -17.77 -44.24
C PRO A 263 3.84 -17.75 -43.69
N THR A 264 3.03 -18.74 -44.05
CA THR A 264 1.64 -18.90 -43.60
C THR A 264 1.53 -18.99 -42.07
N VAL A 265 2.41 -19.74 -41.44
CA VAL A 265 2.45 -19.89 -39.97
C VAL A 265 2.90 -18.59 -39.30
N LYS A 266 3.83 -17.85 -39.91
CA LYS A 266 4.27 -16.53 -39.40
C LYS A 266 3.12 -15.51 -39.45
N GLU A 267 2.29 -15.55 -40.48
CA GLU A 267 1.11 -14.71 -40.61
C GLU A 267 0.02 -15.07 -39.59
N GLU A 268 -0.23 -16.36 -39.37
CA GLU A 268 -1.18 -16.85 -38.36
C GLU A 268 -0.76 -16.43 -36.95
N LEU A 269 0.51 -16.61 -36.58
CA LEU A 269 1.07 -16.12 -35.30
C LEU A 269 0.92 -14.60 -35.14
N ALA A 270 1.16 -13.84 -36.20
CA ALA A 270 1.00 -12.38 -36.19
C ALA A 270 -0.47 -11.95 -36.05
N ALA A 271 -1.39 -12.67 -36.68
CA ALA A 271 -2.83 -12.43 -36.55
C ALA A 271 -3.32 -12.72 -35.11
N GLU A 272 -2.91 -13.85 -34.54
CA GLU A 272 -3.21 -14.22 -33.15
C GLU A 272 -2.74 -13.13 -32.18
N THR A 273 -1.49 -12.68 -32.34
CA THR A 273 -0.90 -11.63 -31.49
C THR A 273 -1.70 -10.32 -31.58
N LYS A 274 -2.20 -9.95 -32.77
CA LYS A 274 -3.03 -8.76 -32.96
C LYS A 274 -4.38 -8.87 -32.27
N VAL A 275 -5.03 -10.03 -32.31
CA VAL A 275 -6.32 -10.28 -31.62
C VAL A 275 -6.16 -10.07 -30.12
N PHE A 276 -5.12 -10.64 -29.51
CA PHE A 276 -4.87 -10.47 -28.08
C PHE A 276 -4.44 -9.04 -27.73
N ALA A 277 -3.69 -8.35 -28.59
CA ALA A 277 -3.34 -6.94 -28.39
C ALA A 277 -4.59 -6.03 -28.41
N ALA A 278 -5.55 -6.31 -29.28
CA ALA A 278 -6.83 -5.60 -29.32
C ALA A 278 -7.64 -5.82 -28.03
N LYS A 279 -7.77 -7.07 -27.57
CA LYS A 279 -8.44 -7.40 -26.29
C LYS A 279 -7.77 -6.73 -25.09
N ALA A 280 -6.43 -6.70 -25.06
CA ALA A 280 -5.67 -6.05 -23.98
C ALA A 280 -5.89 -4.52 -23.96
N LYS A 281 -6.05 -3.90 -25.13
CA LYS A 281 -6.32 -2.47 -25.26
C LYS A 281 -7.74 -2.14 -24.81
N GLU A 282 -8.74 -2.90 -25.25
CA GLU A 282 -10.13 -2.73 -24.86
C GLU A 282 -10.33 -2.85 -23.34
N ALA A 283 -9.70 -3.85 -22.71
CA ALA A 283 -9.72 -4.02 -21.25
C ALA A 283 -9.05 -2.87 -20.48
N TYR A 284 -8.05 -2.21 -21.08
CA TYR A 284 -7.40 -1.04 -20.49
C TYR A 284 -8.27 0.21 -20.61
N ASP A 285 -8.85 0.44 -21.79
CA ASP A 285 -9.67 1.61 -22.08
C ASP A 285 -10.97 1.63 -21.25
N LEU A 286 -11.55 0.47 -20.92
CA LEU A 286 -12.71 0.35 -20.01
C LEU A 286 -12.42 0.75 -18.54
N ARG A 287 -11.14 0.91 -18.15
CA ARG A 287 -10.71 1.07 -16.75
C ARG A 287 -10.04 2.41 -16.43
N VAL A 288 -9.77 3.23 -17.45
CA VAL A 288 -9.15 4.57 -17.32
C VAL A 288 -10.20 5.64 -17.52
#